data_AF-A0A0C1N644-F1
#
_entry.id   AF-A0A0C1N644-F1
#
_cell.length_a   1.000
_cell.length_b   1.000
_cell.length_c   1.000
_cell.angle_alpha   90.00
_cell.angle_beta   90.00
_cell.angle_gamma   90.00
#
_symmetry.space_group_name_H-M   'P 1'
#
loop_
_entity.id
_entity.type
_entity.pdbx_description
1 polymer ?
#
loop_
_entity_poly.entity_id
_entity_poly.type
_entity_poly.pdbx_seq_one_letter_code
_entity_poly.pdbx_strand_id
1 'polypeptide(L)' 'MPFGAGVRRCIGLAFAQFEMKIALAKILSNLELKLVDNGEVKPKRRGLVTAPDRPIKLIVTNKRQVKSRGLETVA' A
#
# COMPACT_ATOMS: atom_id res chain seq x y z
N MET A 1 -9.28 -14.25 8.79
CA MET A 1 -7.79 -14.36 8.79
C MET A 1 -7.27 -14.28 7.35
N PRO A 2 -6.64 -13.17 6.91
CA PRO A 2 -6.29 -12.93 5.50
C PRO A 2 -5.15 -13.80 4.93
N PHE A 3 -4.36 -14.45 5.79
CA PHE A 3 -3.23 -15.31 5.41
C PHE A 3 -3.40 -16.76 5.89
N GLY A 4 -4.63 -17.19 6.19
CA GLY A 4 -4.90 -18.48 6.80
C GLY A 4 -4.31 -18.62 8.21
N ALA A 5 -4.22 -19.86 8.70
CA ALA A 5 -3.67 -20.23 10.00
C ALA A 5 -3.21 -21.71 10.00
N GLY A 6 -2.43 -22.11 11.01
CA GLY A 6 -1.96 -23.49 11.18
C GLY A 6 -1.07 -23.98 10.02
N VAL A 7 -1.16 -25.26 9.70
CA VAL A 7 -0.33 -25.93 8.67
C VAL A 7 -0.58 -25.43 7.24
N ARG A 8 -1.68 -24.71 7.00
CA ARG A 8 -2.01 -24.08 5.71
C ARG A 8 -1.86 -22.56 5.73
N ARG A 9 -1.14 -22.00 6.72
CA ARG A 9 -0.82 -20.58 6.75
C ARG A 9 0.01 -20.20 5.51
N CYS A 10 -0.29 -19.04 4.94
CA CYS A 10 0.46 -18.51 3.80
C CYS A 10 1.93 -18.27 4.18
N ILE A 11 2.84 -18.96 3.50
CA ILE A 11 4.29 -18.80 3.67
C ILE A 11 4.79 -17.43 3.21
N GLY A 12 4.07 -16.79 2.29
CA GLY A 12 4.38 -15.45 1.77
C GLY A 12 3.96 -14.30 2.69
N LEU A 13 3.39 -14.55 3.88
CA LEU A 13 2.88 -13.50 4.77
C LEU A 13 3.93 -12.42 5.08
N ALA A 14 5.13 -12.84 5.49
CA ALA A 14 6.17 -11.89 5.90
C ALA A 14 6.60 -11.00 4.73
N PHE A 15 6.78 -11.62 3.56
CA PHE A 15 7.16 -10.93 2.34
C PHE A 15 6.09 -9.95 1.85
N ALA A 16 4.83 -10.40 1.77
CA ALA A 16 3.72 -9.55 1.35
C ALA A 16 3.52 -8.33 2.27
N GLN A 17 3.68 -8.52 3.59
CA GLN A 17 3.61 -7.41 4.54
C GLN A 17 4.79 -6.44 4.38
N PHE A 18 5.99 -6.96 4.15
CA PHE A 18 7.18 -6.14 3.94
C PHE A 18 7.03 -5.26 2.69
N GLU A 19 6.66 -5.85 1.55
CA GLU A 19 6.46 -5.10 0.30
C GLU A 19 5.36 -4.06 0.44
N MET A 20 4.20 -4.42 1.02
CA MET A 20 3.10 -3.48 1.20
C MET A 20 3.49 -2.30 2.08
N LYS A 21 4.25 -2.54 3.16
CA LYS A 21 4.76 -1.48 4.04
C LYS A 21 5.70 -0.54 3.29
N ILE A 22 6.66 -1.07 2.52
CA ILE A 22 7.60 -0.25 1.76
C ILE A 22 6.87 0.55 0.67
N ALA A 23 5.96 -0.08 -0.07
CA ALA A 23 5.18 0.59 -1.11
C ALA A 23 4.40 1.77 -0.52
N LEU A 24 3.66 1.55 0.57
CA LEU A 24 2.90 2.60 1.25
C LEU A 24 3.80 3.67 1.86
N ALA A 25 4.88 3.29 2.55
CA ALA A 25 5.81 4.23 3.16
C ALA A 25 6.43 5.16 2.10
N LYS A 26 6.85 4.60 0.96
CA LYS A 26 7.43 5.38 -0.14
C LYS A 26 6.41 6.33 -0.77
N ILE A 27 5.19 5.85 -1.01
CA ILE A 27 4.14 6.69 -1.62
C ILE A 27 3.76 7.83 -0.65
N LEU A 28 3.41 7.52 0.59
CA LEU A 28 2.87 8.49 1.57
C LEU A 28 3.92 9.45 2.14
N SER A 29 5.21 9.05 2.14
CA SER A 29 6.29 9.95 2.55
C SER A 29 6.63 10.98 1.48
N ASN A 30 6.46 10.65 0.20
CA ASN A 30 6.95 11.50 -0.89
C ASN A 30 5.85 12.23 -1.66
N LEU A 31 4.58 11.81 -1.55
CA LEU A 31 3.50 12.32 -2.40
C LEU A 31 2.29 12.71 -1.55
N GLU A 32 1.70 13.85 -1.90
CA GLU A 32 0.33 14.19 -1.53
C GLU A 32 -0.59 13.79 -2.68
N LEU A 33 -1.63 13.01 -2.35
CA LEU A 33 -2.53 12.39 -3.33
C LEU A 33 -3.96 12.82 -3.08
N LYS A 34 -4.70 13.09 -4.17
CA LYS A 34 -6.13 13.34 -4.14
C LYS A 34 -6.85 12.41 -5.12
N LEU A 35 -8.05 11.96 -4.74
CA LEU A 35 -8.93 11.21 -5.63
C LEU A 35 -9.40 12.10 -6.79
N VAL A 36 -9.43 11.52 -8.00
CA VAL A 36 -9.98 12.19 -9.19
C VAL A 36 -11.50 12.32 -9.07
N ASP A 37 -12.15 11.34 -8.45
CA ASP A 37 -13.60 11.30 -8.25
C ASP A 37 -13.93 10.63 -6.91
N ASN A 38 -15.14 10.91 -6.40
CA ASN A 38 -15.64 10.34 -5.15
C ASN A 38 -16.65 9.20 -5.39
N GLY A 39 -16.57 8.54 -6.54
CA GLY A 39 -17.45 7.41 -6.83
C GLY A 39 -17.25 6.27 -5.83
N GLU A 40 -18.31 5.55 -5.51
CA GLU A 40 -18.19 4.35 -4.69
C GLU A 40 -17.26 3.32 -5.36
N VAL A 41 -16.46 2.61 -4.57
CA VAL A 41 -15.59 1.51 -5.05
C VAL A 41 -16.11 0.22 -4.43
N LYS A 42 -16.57 -0.71 -5.27
CA LYS A 42 -17.14 -1.98 -4.80
C LYS A 42 -16.16 -3.13 -5.02
N PRO A 43 -16.09 -4.09 -4.10
CA PRO A 43 -15.33 -5.31 -4.33
C PRO A 43 -15.99 -6.14 -5.44
N LYS A 44 -15.21 -6.55 -6.44
CA LYS A 44 -15.61 -7.44 -7.52
C LYS A 44 -14.61 -8.59 -7.65
N ARG A 45 -15.12 -9.80 -7.87
CA ARG A 45 -14.27 -10.96 -8.12
C ARG A 45 -13.59 -10.82 -9.48
N ARG A 46 -12.26 -10.92 -9.50
CA ARG A 46 -11.42 -10.88 -10.70
C ARG A 46 -10.56 -12.16 -10.73
N GLY A 47 -11.11 -13.22 -11.32
CA GLY A 47 -10.51 -14.55 -11.30
C GLY A 47 -10.53 -15.18 -9.90
N LEU A 48 -9.35 -15.49 -9.36
CA LEU A 48 -9.18 -16.08 -8.02
C LEU A 48 -9.15 -15.05 -6.90
N VAL A 49 -8.94 -13.77 -7.21
CA VAL A 49 -8.80 -12.69 -6.22
C VAL A 49 -9.96 -11.71 -6.28
N THR A 50 -10.20 -11.00 -5.18
CA THR A 50 -11.10 -9.85 -5.14
C THR A 50 -10.32 -8.59 -5.44
N ALA A 51 -10.85 -7.74 -6.32
CA ALA A 51 -10.28 -6.45 -6.68
C ALA A 51 -11.38 -5.39 -6.74
N PRO A 52 -11.05 -4.09 -6.82
CA PRO A 52 -12.01 -3.05 -7.15
C PRO A 52 -12.76 -3.35 -8.46
N ASP A 53 -14.03 -2.98 -8.51
CA ASP A 53 -14.88 -3.02 -9.70
C ASP A 53 -14.46 -2.02 -10.79
N ARG A 54 -13.73 -0.97 -10.39
CA ARG A 54 -13.18 0.08 -11.26
C ARG A 54 -11.75 0.47 -10.84
N PRO A 55 -10.94 1.05 -11.75
CA PRO A 55 -9.65 1.63 -11.38
C PRO A 55 -9.80 2.78 -10.37
N ILE A 56 -8.93 2.81 -9.35
CA ILE A 56 -8.84 3.93 -8.41
C ILE A 56 -7.85 4.94 -9.00
N LYS A 57 -8.36 6.09 -9.42
CA LYS A 57 -7.54 7.15 -10.03
C LYS A 57 -7.16 8.20 -8.99
N LEU A 58 -5.86 8.45 -8.86
CA LEU A 58 -5.28 9.43 -7.96
C LEU A 58 -4.46 10.43 -8.77
N ILE A 59 -4.45 11.68 -8.33
CA ILE A 59 -3.55 12.72 -8.83
C ILE A 59 -2.56 13.12 -7.74
N VAL A 60 -1.33 13.42 -8.14
CA VAL A 60 -0.32 13.99 -7.25
C VAL A 60 -0.58 15.49 -7.16
N THR A 61 -0.93 15.98 -5.98
CA THR A 61 -1.13 17.41 -5.74
C THR A 61 0.16 18.11 -5.32
N ASN A 62 1.06 17.39 -4.63
CA ASN A 62 2.34 17.90 -4.18
C ASN A 62 3.37 16.76 -4.01
N LYS A 63 4.66 17.10 -4.06
CA LYS A 63 5.75 16.24 -3.61
C LYS A 63 6.12 16.61 -2.18
N ARG A 64 5.88 15.71 -1.24
CA ARG A 64 6.33 15.86 0.14
C ARG A 64 7.84 15.58 0.20
N GLN A 65 8.61 16.50 0.79
CA GLN A 65 10.00 16.22 1.13
C GLN A 65 10.09 15.81 2.59
N VAL A 66 10.31 14.53 2.85
CA VAL A 66 10.70 14.07 4.18
C VAL A 66 12.19 14.36 4.33
N LYS A 67 12.53 15.30 5.22
CA LYS A 67 13.90 15.42 5.72
C LYS A 67 14.24 14.09 6.38
N SER A 68 15.07 13.27 5.73
CA SER A 68 15.66 12.11 6.38
C SER A 68 16.39 12.62 7.61
N ARG A 69 16.04 12.11 8.80
CA ARG A 69 16.88 12.27 9.98
C ARG A 69 18.26 11.76 9.57
N GLY A 70 19.27 12.64 9.58
CA GLY A 70 20.65 12.21 9.37
C GLY A 70 20.92 11.07 10.34
N LEU A 71 21.54 9.99 9.85
CA LEU A 71 22.04 8.95 10.73
C LEU A 71 23.09 9.60 11.61
N GLU A 72 22.70 9.96 12.84
CA GLU A 72 23.65 10.36 13.86
C GLU A 72 24.45 9.11 14.21
N THR A 73 25.67 9.03 13.68
CA THR A 73 26.64 8.01 14.07
C THR A 73 26.94 8.22 15.55
N VAL A 74 26.35 7.40 16.41
CA VAL A 74 26.77 7.31 17.80
C VAL A 74 28.13 6.60 17.78
N ALA A 75 29.19 7.38 17.98
CA ALA A 75 30.56 6.90 18.16
C ALA A 75 30.76 6.32 19.57
#